data_AF-A0A838W3H1-F1
#
_entry.id   AF-A0A838W3H1-F1
#
_cell.length_a   1.000
_cell.length_b   1.000
_cell.length_c   1.000
_cell.angle_alpha   90.00
_cell.angle_beta   90.00
_cell.angle_gamma   90.00
#
_symmetry.space_group_name_H-M   'P 1'
#
loop_
_entity.id
_entity.type
_entity.pdbx_description
1 polymer ?
#
loop_
_entity_poly.entity_id
_entity_poly.type
_entity_poly.pdbx_seq_one_letter_code
_entity_poly.pdbx_strand_id
1 'polypeptide(L)'
;MNYKLPDIGADDLNLKSENERIIIYRKFFAEMRLNRLHYHNFLLKLFLGTNNQEEIRSLIQSNIIFLDKTLIWINRLKENGIYEGFKKACTEEMDAIEKIIQTYENRMNKGYEINK
;
A
#
# COMPACT_ATOMS: atom_id res chain seq x y z
N MET A 1 -1.60 -14.48 -4.16
CA MET A 1 -2.10 -13.15 -4.58
C MET A 1 -1.04 -12.50 -5.46
N ASN A 2 -1.41 -11.85 -6.56
CA ASN A 2 -0.43 -11.24 -7.47
C ASN A 2 -0.24 -9.76 -7.09
N TYR A 3 0.63 -9.51 -6.11
CA TYR A 3 1.04 -8.16 -5.72
C TYR A 3 1.89 -7.59 -6.85
N LYS A 4 1.23 -6.93 -7.81
CA LYS A 4 1.90 -6.14 -8.82
C LYS A 4 2.24 -4.82 -8.16
N LEU A 5 3.52 -4.48 -8.16
CA LEU A 5 3.89 -3.07 -8.19
C LEU A 5 3.64 -2.57 -9.62
N PRO A 6 3.53 -1.26 -9.83
CA PRO A 6 3.49 -0.74 -11.18
C PRO A 6 4.78 -1.23 -11.87
N ASP A 7 4.62 -2.02 -12.93
CA ASP A 7 5.73 -2.49 -13.76
C ASP A 7 6.23 -1.30 -14.57
N ILE A 8 7.03 -0.48 -13.91
CA ILE A 8 7.60 0.72 -14.47
C ILE A 8 9.03 0.69 -13.98
N GLY A 9 9.93 0.24 -14.87
CA GLY A 9 11.36 0.41 -14.65
C GLY A 9 11.57 1.86 -14.25
N ALA A 10 12.18 2.12 -13.10
CA ALA A 10 12.35 3.48 -12.62
C ALA A 10 13.18 4.34 -13.60
N ASP A 11 13.92 3.70 -14.48
CA ASP A 11 14.65 4.33 -15.60
C ASP A 11 13.68 5.02 -16.60
N ASP A 12 12.46 4.49 -16.77
CA ASP A 12 11.41 5.13 -17.58
C ASP A 12 10.73 6.30 -16.87
N LEU A 13 10.83 6.39 -15.54
CA LEU A 13 10.18 7.48 -14.77
C LEU A 13 10.88 8.82 -14.97
N ASN A 14 12.19 8.79 -15.22
CA ASN A 14 12.97 9.99 -15.48
C ASN A 14 12.66 10.63 -16.83
N LEU A 15 12.20 9.83 -17.79
CA LEU A 15 11.78 10.30 -19.10
C LEU A 15 10.35 10.87 -19.10
N LYS A 16 9.59 10.68 -18.01
CA LYS A 16 8.21 11.14 -17.88
C LYS A 16 8.13 12.57 -17.37
N SER A 17 7.05 13.26 -17.70
CA SER A 17 6.70 14.54 -17.09
C SER A 17 6.33 14.39 -15.61
N GLU A 18 6.32 15.50 -14.87
CA GLU A 18 5.90 15.52 -13.47
C GLU A 18 4.47 14.98 -13.27
N ASN A 19 3.53 15.37 -14.15
CA ASN A 19 2.15 14.90 -14.09
C ASN A 19 2.03 13.38 -14.30
N GLU A 20 2.79 12.83 -15.24
CA GLU A 20 2.82 11.37 -15.47
C GLU A 20 3.40 10.63 -14.27
N ARG A 21 4.47 11.17 -13.65
CA ARG A 21 5.02 10.61 -12.41
C ARG A 21 4.00 10.63 -11.27
N ILE A 22 3.25 11.72 -11.10
CA ILE A 22 2.18 11.81 -10.10
C ILE A 22 1.10 10.73 -10.31
N ILE A 23 0.68 10.50 -11.56
CA ILE A 23 -0.28 9.42 -11.88
C ILE A 23 0.26 8.06 -11.45
N ILE A 24 1.55 7.82 -11.67
CA ILE A 24 2.21 6.58 -11.29
C ILE A 24 2.27 6.42 -9.77
N TYR A 25 2.63 7.47 -9.04
CA TYR A 25 2.65 7.46 -7.57
C TYR A 25 1.25 7.16 -7.01
N ARG A 26 0.20 7.77 -7.58
CA ARG A 26 -1.19 7.49 -7.21
C ARG A 26 -1.58 6.04 -7.45
N LYS A 27 -1.12 5.45 -8.57
CA LYS A 27 -1.36 4.03 -8.86
C LYS A 27 -0.66 3.12 -7.84
N PHE A 28 0.59 3.42 -7.49
CA PHE A 28 1.31 2.74 -6.42
C PHE A 28 0.52 2.78 -5.09
N PHE A 29 0.02 3.96 -4.69
CA PHE A 29 -0.79 4.07 -3.47
C PHE A 29 -2.13 3.32 -3.57
N ALA A 30 -2.76 3.27 -4.75
CA ALA A 30 -3.98 2.50 -4.95
C ALA A 30 -3.73 0.99 -4.77
N GLU A 31 -2.61 0.47 -5.26
CA GLU A 31 -2.19 -0.92 -5.08
C GLU A 31 -1.92 -1.23 -3.59
N MET A 32 -1.28 -0.34 -2.84
CA MET A 32 -1.12 -0.51 -1.38
C MET A 32 -2.46 -0.61 -0.65
N ARG A 33 -3.44 0.24 -1.02
CA ARG A 33 -4.79 0.19 -0.43
C ARG A 33 -5.48 -1.14 -0.74
N LEU A 34 -5.37 -1.62 -1.98
CA LEU A 34 -5.91 -2.91 -2.39
C LEU A 34 -5.26 -4.06 -1.60
N ASN A 35 -3.95 -4.01 -1.41
CA ASN A 35 -3.20 -5.00 -0.62
C ASN A 35 -3.69 -5.06 0.83
N ARG A 36 -3.94 -3.91 1.46
CA ARG A 36 -4.52 -3.83 2.80
C ARG A 36 -5.90 -4.50 2.87
N LEU A 37 -6.76 -4.27 1.87
CA LEU A 37 -8.08 -4.91 1.80
C LEU A 37 -7.98 -6.42 1.64
N HIS A 38 -7.07 -6.90 0.79
CA HIS A 38 -6.81 -8.33 0.64
C HIS A 38 -6.31 -8.98 1.93
N TYR A 39 -5.41 -8.32 2.65
CA TYR A 39 -4.94 -8.77 3.95
C TYR A 39 -6.09 -8.86 4.96
N HIS A 40 -6.93 -7.83 5.04
CA HIS A 40 -8.10 -7.85 5.92
C HIS A 40 -9.05 -9.01 5.57
N ASN A 41 -9.39 -9.19 4.29
CA ASN A 41 -10.24 -10.29 3.84
C ASN A 41 -9.63 -11.67 4.14
N PHE A 42 -8.31 -11.80 4.02
CA PHE A 42 -7.61 -13.01 4.40
C PHE A 42 -7.76 -13.31 5.90
N LEU A 43 -7.61 -12.32 6.79
CA LEU A 43 -7.82 -12.52 8.23
C LEU A 43 -9.25 -13.00 8.53
N LEU A 44 -10.25 -12.44 7.86
CA LEU A 44 -11.63 -12.89 8.01
C LEU A 44 -11.80 -14.36 7.58
N LYS A 45 -11.23 -14.75 6.44
CA LYS A 45 -11.22 -16.15 6.00
C LYS A 45 -10.52 -17.08 6.98
N LEU A 46 -9.46 -16.59 7.63
CA LEU A 46 -8.70 -17.34 8.62
C LEU A 46 -9.56 -17.60 9.87
N PHE A 47 -10.28 -16.58 10.35
CA PHE A 47 -11.21 -16.71 11.48
C PHE A 47 -12.36 -17.68 11.19
N LEU A 48 -12.79 -17.76 9.93
CA LEU A 48 -13.81 -18.71 9.49
C LEU A 48 -13.27 -20.13 9.25
N GLY A 49 -11.97 -20.37 9.44
CA GLY A 49 -11.34 -21.67 9.17
C GLY A 49 -11.32 -22.07 7.70
N THR A 50 -11.47 -21.09 6.79
CA THR A 50 -11.59 -21.34 5.34
C THR A 50 -10.24 -21.27 4.61
N ASN A 51 -9.17 -20.87 5.30
CA ASN A 51 -7.83 -20.89 4.72
C ASN A 51 -7.09 -22.19 4.99
N ASN A 52 -6.23 -22.58 4.04
CA ASN A 52 -5.26 -23.66 4.24
C ASN A 52 -3.85 -23.10 4.51
N GLN A 53 -2.93 -23.97 4.95
CA GLN A 53 -1.55 -23.55 5.26
C GLN A 53 -0.80 -22.97 4.06
N GLU A 54 -1.09 -23.41 2.85
CA GLU A 54 -0.45 -22.93 1.62
C GLU A 54 -0.86 -21.49 1.32
N GLU A 55 -2.13 -21.14 1.51
CA GLU A 55 -2.63 -19.78 1.37
C GLU A 55 -1.99 -18.82 2.37
N ILE A 56 -1.79 -19.26 3.62
CA ILE A 56 -1.07 -18.49 4.64
C ILE A 56 0.37 -18.23 4.19
N ARG A 57 1.09 -19.28 3.78
CA ARG A 57 2.47 -19.15 3.29
C ARG A 57 2.57 -18.26 2.05
N SER A 58 1.64 -18.41 1.11
CA SER A 58 1.58 -17.61 -0.12
C SER A 58 1.39 -16.14 0.19
N LEU A 59 0.51 -15.79 1.14
CA LEU A 59 0.33 -14.41 1.58
C LEU A 59 1.62 -13.82 2.16
N ILE A 60 2.27 -14.55 3.08
CA ILE A 60 3.52 -14.09 3.70
C ILE A 60 4.59 -13.86 2.64
N GLN A 61 4.83 -14.84 1.78
CA GLN A 61 5.81 -14.74 0.70
C GLN A 61 5.51 -13.57 -0.24
N SER A 62 4.23 -13.36 -0.57
CA SER A 62 3.83 -12.26 -1.46
C SER A 62 4.07 -10.89 -0.83
N ASN A 63 3.87 -10.73 0.49
CA ASN A 63 4.16 -9.48 1.19
C ASN A 63 5.68 -9.22 1.28
N ILE A 64 6.49 -10.24 1.50
CA ILE A 64 7.96 -10.12 1.48
C ILE A 64 8.42 -9.63 0.10
N ILE A 65 7.97 -10.29 -0.97
CA ILE A 65 8.31 -9.91 -2.35
C ILE A 65 7.86 -8.47 -2.65
N PHE A 66 6.69 -8.06 -2.17
CA PHE A 66 6.20 -6.70 -2.34
C PHE A 66 7.13 -5.67 -1.66
N LEU A 67 7.56 -5.95 -0.42
CA LEU A 67 8.48 -5.09 0.31
C LEU A 67 9.85 -5.00 -0.38
N ASP A 68 10.42 -6.12 -0.78
CA ASP A 68 11.72 -6.15 -1.48
C ASP A 68 11.69 -5.31 -2.76
N LYS A 69 10.65 -5.50 -3.58
CA LYS A 69 10.50 -4.71 -4.81
C LYS A 69 10.24 -3.23 -4.53
N THR A 70 9.54 -2.90 -3.44
CA THR A 70 9.33 -1.50 -3.02
C THR A 70 10.66 -0.84 -2.65
N LEU A 71 11.54 -1.54 -1.92
CA LEU A 71 12.87 -1.05 -1.58
C LEU A 71 13.72 -0.81 -2.84
N ILE A 72 13.71 -1.75 -3.79
CA ILE A 72 14.40 -1.60 -5.08
C ILE A 72 13.88 -0.36 -5.81
N TRP A 73 12.56 -0.20 -5.88
CA TRP A 73 11.95 0.93 -6.56
C TRP A 73 12.34 2.28 -5.91
N ILE A 74 12.30 2.37 -4.58
CA ILE A 74 12.73 3.56 -3.84
C ILE A 74 14.19 3.91 -4.12
N ASN A 75 15.08 2.92 -4.11
CA ASN A 75 16.50 3.14 -4.39
C ASN A 75 16.69 3.69 -5.81
N ARG A 76 15.99 3.13 -6.79
CA ARG A 76 16.06 3.66 -8.15
C ARG A 76 15.51 5.07 -8.26
N LEU A 77 14.42 5.44 -7.58
CA LEU A 77 13.91 6.82 -7.56
C LEU A 77 14.97 7.81 -7.04
N LYS A 78 15.77 7.39 -6.05
CA LYS A 78 16.88 8.19 -5.49
C LYS A 78 18.02 8.33 -6.50
N GLU A 79 18.48 7.23 -7.09
CA GLU A 79 19.52 7.21 -8.12
C GLU A 79 19.16 8.10 -9.32
N ASN A 80 17.87 8.13 -9.65
CA ASN A 80 17.31 8.89 -10.74
C ASN A 80 16.98 10.36 -10.40
N GLY A 81 17.18 10.80 -9.15
CA GLY A 81 16.98 12.20 -8.75
C GLY A 81 15.52 12.67 -8.66
N ILE A 82 14.55 11.76 -8.75
CA ILE A 82 13.10 12.05 -8.71
C ILE A 82 12.43 11.68 -7.39
N TYR A 83 13.21 11.25 -6.40
CA TYR A 83 12.71 10.81 -5.10
C TYR A 83 11.95 11.90 -4.33
N GLU A 84 12.35 13.17 -4.43
CA GLU A 84 11.67 14.26 -3.70
C GLU A 84 10.21 14.45 -4.16
N GLY A 85 9.92 14.28 -5.44
CA GLY A 85 8.55 14.32 -5.96
C GLY A 85 7.70 13.18 -5.41
N PHE A 86 8.27 11.98 -5.30
CA PHE A 86 7.60 10.84 -4.68
C PHE A 86 7.39 11.04 -3.18
N LYS A 87 8.40 11.56 -2.47
CA LYS A 87 8.33 11.85 -1.03
C LYS A 87 7.21 12.83 -0.70
N LYS A 88 7.04 13.89 -1.50
CA LYS A 88 5.91 14.82 -1.37
C LYS A 88 4.57 14.08 -1.52
N ALA A 89 4.44 13.23 -2.54
CA ALA A 89 3.24 12.43 -2.73
C ALA A 89 2.96 11.47 -1.55
N CYS A 90 4.01 10.92 -0.92
CA CYS A 90 3.88 10.13 0.30
C CYS A 90 3.35 10.95 1.48
N THR A 91 3.80 12.18 1.67
CA THR A 91 3.29 13.06 2.74
C THR A 91 1.79 13.34 2.56
N GLU A 92 1.37 13.68 1.33
CA GLU A 92 -0.06 13.88 1.02
C GLU A 92 -0.89 12.62 1.29
N GLU A 93 -0.35 11.44 0.96
CA GLU A 93 -0.99 10.15 1.22
C GLU A 93 -1.07 9.83 2.73
N MET A 94 -0.02 10.14 3.50
CA MET A 94 0.02 9.96 4.96
C MET A 94 -1.07 10.78 5.64
N ASP A 95 -1.19 12.07 5.31
CA ASP A 95 -2.23 12.95 5.85
C ASP A 95 -3.64 12.42 5.56
N ALA A 96 -3.85 11.85 4.37
CA ALA A 96 -5.11 11.23 4.00
C ALA A 96 -5.40 9.95 4.81
N ILE A 97 -4.39 9.11 5.03
CA ILE A 97 -4.50 7.90 5.84
C ILE A 97 -4.79 8.23 7.30
N GLU A 98 -4.13 9.25 7.87
CA GLU A 98 -4.38 9.69 9.25
C GLU A 98 -5.83 10.10 9.47
N LYS A 99 -6.42 10.87 8.54
CA LYS A 99 -7.85 11.25 8.59
C LYS A 99 -8.77 10.03 8.54
N ILE A 100 -8.41 9.02 7.73
CA ILE A 100 -9.17 7.77 7.66
C ILE A 100 -9.08 7.03 8.99
N ILE A 101 -7.89 6.89 9.57
CA ILE A 101 -7.66 6.24 10.88
C ILE A 101 -8.48 6.94 11.96
N GLN A 102 -8.37 8.26 12.09
CA GLN A 102 -9.12 9.06 13.06
C GLN A 102 -10.64 8.87 12.89
N THR A 103 -11.14 8.73 11.66
CA THR A 103 -12.55 8.46 11.41
C THR A 103 -12.98 7.10 11.98
N TYR A 104 -12.18 6.05 11.80
CA TYR A 104 -12.46 4.74 12.37
C TYR A 104 -12.36 4.76 13.91
N GLU A 105 -11.33 5.37 14.48
CA GLU A 105 -11.16 5.51 15.93
C GLU A 105 -12.34 6.23 16.58
N ASN A 106 -12.76 7.36 16.01
CA ASN A 106 -13.92 8.11 16.49
C ASN A 106 -15.21 7.28 16.44
N ARG A 107 -15.40 6.46 15.40
CA ARG A 107 -16.58 5.58 15.28
C ARG A 107 -16.53 4.44 16.30
N MET A 108 -15.36 3.85 16.53
CA MET A 108 -15.19 2.82 17.54
C MET A 108 -15.49 3.40 18.92
N ASN A 109 -14.88 4.53 19.28
CA ASN A 109 -15.09 5.17 20.58
C ASN A 109 -16.55 5.57 20.82
N LYS A 110 -17.24 6.12 19.83
CA LYS A 110 -18.68 6.42 19.91
C LYS A 110 -19.56 5.16 19.99
N GLY A 111 -19.16 4.07 19.35
CA GLY A 111 -19.88 2.79 19.40
C GLY A 111 -19.77 2.09 20.76
N TYR A 112 -18.67 2.30 21.50
CA TYR A 112 -18.48 1.74 22.85
C TYR A 112 -19.22 2.51 23.95
N GLU A 113 -19.67 3.74 23.70
CA GLU A 113 -20.44 4.55 24.65
C GLU A 113 -21.94 4.21 24.69
N ILE A 114 -22.45 3.39 23.77
CA ILE A 114 -23.88 3.01 23.72
C ILE A 114 -24.21 1.87 24.72
N ASN A 115 -23.20 1.26 25.35
CA ASN A 115 -23.37 0.16 26.31
C ASN A 115 -22.80 0.46 27.72
N LYS A 116 -22.93 1.70 28.21
CA LYS A 116 -22.66 2.04 29.61
C LYS A 116 -23.88 2.62 30.29
#